data_AF-A0AAJ3PP95-F1
#
_entry.id   AF-A0AAJ3PP95-F1
#
_cell.length_a   1.000
_cell.length_b   1.000
_cell.length_c   1.000
_cell.angle_alpha   90.00
_cell.angle_beta   90.00
_cell.angle_gamma   90.00
#
_symmetry.space_group_name_H-M   'P 1'
#
loop_
_entity.id
_entity.type
_entity.pdbx_description
1 polymer ?
#
loop_
_entity_poly.entity_id
_entity_poly.type
_entity_poly.pdbx_seq_one_letter_code
_entity_poly.pdbx_strand_id
1 'polypeptide(L)'
;MKNHHVRVHRSEENLERKDQLAWKLAEVAVDDVEVLPEVEEMIINRIIDNASVAVASLRRGPIVAARAQALSHPVSTGGEGASVFGVEQKVSPEWAAWANGVAVRELDYHDTFLAAEYSHPGDNIPPILAVAQHAGRSGKDLIRGIATGYEIQVDLVKSINLYGHKIDHVAHIGPSASAGIGTLLGLDTETIFQAIGQGLHTTTATRQSRKGEISTWKAHAPAFAGKMAVEAVDRAMRGQTSPVPIYEGEDGVIAWLLDGPDASYEVPLPEQGEPKRGILDTYTKEHSAEYQAQAWIDLARKLHREHPEATDPANVESVLIKTSHHTHYVIGSGANDPQKYDPTASRETLDHSIPYIFTVALQDGSWHHVDSYAPERAQREDTVALWHKVTTVEDPEWTRRYHSLDLAEKAFGGAVEITLKDGTVITDEIAVADAHPLGARPFAREQYIQKFRTLAEGIVSKEEQDRFLAAAERVAELQPGELDQLNILADPAFLSEADLAAAPKGLF
;
A
#
# COMPACT_ATOMS: atom_id res chain seq x y z
N MET A 1 -22.62 2.44 -11.33
CA MET A 1 -21.96 1.63 -10.27
C MET A 1 -23.06 0.83 -9.61
N LYS A 2 -22.88 -0.47 -9.49
CA LYS A 2 -23.90 -1.41 -9.02
C LYS A 2 -23.43 -2.13 -7.77
N ASN A 3 -24.27 -2.17 -6.75
CA ASN A 3 -24.02 -2.99 -5.58
C ASN A 3 -24.41 -4.44 -5.87
N HIS A 4 -23.50 -5.35 -5.57
CA HIS A 4 -23.68 -6.78 -5.68
C HIS A 4 -23.84 -7.38 -4.29
N HIS A 5 -25.02 -7.94 -4.02
CA HIS A 5 -25.27 -8.72 -2.82
C HIS A 5 -24.51 -10.04 -2.88
N VAL A 6 -23.64 -10.28 -1.90
CA VAL A 6 -22.80 -11.48 -1.78
C VAL A 6 -23.11 -12.13 -0.44
N ARG A 7 -23.57 -13.38 -0.46
CA ARG A 7 -23.87 -14.15 0.76
C ARG A 7 -23.30 -15.55 0.65
N VAL A 8 -23.24 -16.26 1.77
CA VAL A 8 -22.88 -17.69 1.77
C VAL A 8 -24.02 -18.53 1.16
N HIS A 9 -23.64 -19.56 0.41
CA HIS A 9 -24.53 -20.55 -0.20
C HIS A 9 -24.12 -21.96 0.23
N ARG A 10 -25.10 -22.75 0.69
CA ARG A 10 -24.90 -24.19 0.94
C ARG A 10 -24.63 -24.91 -0.37
N SER A 11 -23.89 -26.02 -0.33
CA SER A 11 -23.53 -26.77 -1.54
C SER A 11 -24.74 -27.20 -2.39
N GLU A 12 -25.91 -27.40 -1.78
CA GLU A 12 -27.15 -27.75 -2.48
C GLU A 12 -27.83 -26.59 -3.24
N GLU A 13 -27.45 -25.34 -2.98
CA GLU A 13 -28.08 -24.16 -3.60
C GLU A 13 -27.61 -23.91 -5.04
N ASN A 14 -26.50 -24.52 -5.47
CA ASN A 14 -25.98 -24.46 -6.85
C ASN A 14 -25.89 -23.03 -7.43
N LEU A 15 -25.16 -22.13 -6.75
CA LEU A 15 -24.93 -20.76 -7.23
C LEU A 15 -24.25 -20.77 -8.61
N GLU A 16 -24.91 -20.21 -9.63
CA GLU A 16 -24.36 -20.13 -10.99
C GLU A 16 -23.09 -19.27 -11.01
N ARG A 17 -22.10 -19.66 -11.82
CA ARG A 17 -20.80 -18.95 -11.89
C ARG A 17 -20.95 -17.45 -12.12
N LYS A 18 -21.81 -17.05 -13.04
CA LYS A 18 -22.07 -15.63 -13.36
C LYS A 18 -22.60 -14.80 -12.18
N ASP A 19 -23.19 -15.47 -11.19
CA ASP A 19 -23.74 -14.82 -10.01
C ASP A 19 -22.70 -14.72 -8.88
N GLN A 20 -21.53 -15.38 -9.02
CA GLN A 20 -20.43 -15.33 -8.06
C GLN A 20 -19.66 -14.01 -8.17
N LEU A 21 -19.20 -13.48 -7.04
CA LEU A 21 -18.41 -12.25 -6.95
C LEU A 21 -17.13 -12.38 -7.79
N ALA A 22 -16.41 -13.50 -7.67
CA ALA A 22 -15.19 -13.72 -8.45
C ALA A 22 -15.43 -13.65 -9.97
N TRP A 23 -16.61 -14.04 -10.45
CA TRP A 23 -16.96 -13.92 -11.87
C TRP A 23 -17.25 -12.46 -12.23
N LYS A 24 -18.02 -11.75 -11.40
CA LYS A 24 -18.31 -10.32 -11.59
C LYS A 24 -17.02 -9.48 -11.61
N LEU A 25 -16.05 -9.80 -10.76
CA LEU A 25 -14.72 -9.19 -10.79
C LEU A 25 -13.99 -9.49 -12.12
N ALA A 26 -14.10 -10.71 -12.63
CA ALA A 26 -13.56 -11.06 -13.95
C ALA A 26 -14.28 -10.33 -15.09
N GLU A 27 -15.58 -10.07 -14.99
CA GLU A 27 -16.35 -9.26 -15.95
C GLU A 27 -15.87 -7.81 -15.98
N VAL A 28 -15.60 -7.21 -14.80
CA VAL A 28 -14.98 -5.88 -14.70
C VAL A 28 -13.60 -5.88 -15.38
N ALA A 29 -12.83 -6.95 -15.21
CA ALA A 29 -11.48 -7.07 -15.78
C ALA A 29 -11.47 -7.18 -17.31
N VAL A 30 -12.40 -7.93 -17.91
CA VAL A 30 -12.47 -8.05 -19.38
C VAL A 30 -13.14 -6.86 -20.06
N ASP A 31 -13.82 -5.99 -19.32
CA ASP A 31 -14.48 -4.82 -19.87
C ASP A 31 -13.47 -3.88 -20.55
N ASP A 32 -13.70 -3.62 -21.83
CA ASP A 32 -12.77 -2.92 -22.71
C ASP A 32 -12.85 -1.38 -22.58
N VAL A 33 -13.71 -0.88 -21.69
CA VAL A 33 -13.87 0.56 -21.38
C VAL A 33 -12.54 1.32 -21.35
N GLU A 34 -12.54 2.48 -22.00
CA GLU A 34 -11.38 3.36 -22.08
C GLU A 34 -10.97 3.89 -20.70
N VAL A 35 -9.67 3.99 -20.49
CA VAL A 35 -9.11 4.58 -19.27
C VAL A 35 -9.25 6.10 -19.38
N LEU A 36 -9.83 6.74 -18.36
CA LEU A 36 -10.00 8.19 -18.37
C LEU A 36 -8.64 8.90 -18.24
N PRO A 37 -8.49 10.10 -18.85
CA PRO A 37 -7.24 10.86 -18.74
C PRO A 37 -6.77 11.09 -17.30
N GLU A 38 -7.67 11.41 -16.37
CA GLU A 38 -7.32 11.61 -14.96
C GLU A 38 -6.86 10.33 -14.24
N VAL A 39 -7.38 9.16 -14.68
CA VAL A 39 -6.96 7.85 -14.17
C VAL A 39 -5.57 7.52 -14.70
N GLU A 40 -5.31 7.77 -15.99
CA GLU A 40 -3.99 7.63 -16.60
C GLU A 40 -2.94 8.52 -15.91
N GLU A 41 -3.26 9.81 -15.70
CA GLU A 41 -2.38 10.75 -15.00
C GLU A 41 -2.05 10.28 -13.57
N MET A 42 -3.03 9.71 -12.86
CA MET A 42 -2.80 9.15 -11.54
C MET A 42 -1.98 7.85 -11.58
N ILE A 43 -2.17 7.00 -12.58
CA ILE A 43 -1.34 5.80 -12.77
C ILE A 43 0.13 6.19 -12.94
N ILE A 44 0.41 7.22 -13.76
CA ILE A 44 1.78 7.74 -13.91
C ILE A 44 2.34 8.20 -12.56
N ASN A 45 1.55 8.95 -11.78
CA ASN A 45 1.95 9.37 -10.44
C ASN A 45 2.27 8.19 -9.53
N ARG A 46 1.46 7.12 -9.57
CA ARG A 46 1.68 5.93 -8.75
C ARG A 46 2.88 5.10 -9.20
N ILE A 47 3.20 5.05 -10.49
CA ILE A 47 4.45 4.45 -10.99
C ILE A 47 5.66 5.18 -10.43
N ILE A 48 5.64 6.53 -10.47
CA ILE A 48 6.70 7.37 -9.89
C ILE A 48 6.80 7.12 -8.37
N ASP A 49 5.67 7.10 -7.65
CA ASP A 49 5.65 6.88 -6.20
C ASP A 49 6.20 5.50 -5.81
N ASN A 50 5.78 4.43 -6.49
CA ASN A 50 6.27 3.07 -6.28
C ASN A 50 7.80 3.01 -6.42
N ALA A 51 8.31 3.57 -7.52
CA ALA A 51 9.74 3.59 -7.80
C ALA A 51 10.52 4.42 -6.76
N SER A 52 9.95 5.54 -6.30
CA SER A 52 10.53 6.38 -5.25
C SER A 52 10.79 5.58 -3.97
N VAL A 53 9.78 4.83 -3.53
CA VAL A 53 9.86 4.04 -2.29
C VAL A 53 10.81 2.84 -2.46
N ALA A 54 10.80 2.20 -3.62
CA ALA A 54 11.70 1.09 -3.92
C ALA A 54 13.17 1.53 -3.94
N VAL A 55 13.48 2.68 -4.55
CA VAL A 55 14.84 3.23 -4.64
C VAL A 55 15.39 3.55 -3.25
N ALA A 56 14.61 4.20 -2.39
CA ALA A 56 15.03 4.53 -1.03
C ALA A 56 15.31 3.31 -0.13
N SER A 57 14.86 2.11 -0.53
CA SER A 57 14.96 0.89 0.28
C SER A 57 15.99 -0.13 -0.23
N LEU A 58 16.70 0.15 -1.34
CA LEU A 58 17.54 -0.82 -2.07
C LEU A 58 18.63 -1.54 -1.27
N ARG A 59 19.15 -0.92 -0.20
CA ARG A 59 20.18 -1.49 0.70
C ARG A 59 19.61 -2.08 1.99
N ARG A 60 18.29 -1.99 2.23
CA ARG A 60 17.67 -2.57 3.43
C ARG A 60 17.65 -4.09 3.32
N GLY A 61 17.87 -4.75 4.46
CA GLY A 61 18.03 -6.20 4.55
C GLY A 61 16.96 -7.03 3.82
N PRO A 62 15.65 -6.71 3.96
CA PRO A 62 14.58 -7.42 3.25
C PRO A 62 14.72 -7.36 1.73
N ILE A 63 15.09 -6.20 1.18
CA ILE A 63 15.26 -6.00 -0.27
C ILE A 63 16.52 -6.70 -0.75
N VAL A 64 17.61 -6.63 0.01
CA VAL A 64 18.85 -7.36 -0.33
C VAL A 64 18.57 -8.86 -0.42
N ALA A 65 17.81 -9.42 0.53
CA ALA A 65 17.42 -10.83 0.51
C ALA A 65 16.47 -11.17 -0.64
N ALA A 66 15.42 -10.38 -0.86
CA ALA A 66 14.44 -10.63 -1.92
C ALA A 66 15.05 -10.47 -3.33
N ARG A 67 15.92 -9.48 -3.53
CA ARG A 67 16.70 -9.31 -4.76
C ARG A 67 17.63 -10.49 -4.98
N ALA A 68 18.36 -10.93 -3.95
CA ALA A 68 19.23 -12.10 -4.07
C ALA A 68 18.46 -13.37 -4.45
N GLN A 69 17.28 -13.60 -3.84
CA GLN A 69 16.40 -14.70 -4.26
C GLN A 69 16.01 -14.57 -5.73
N ALA A 70 15.54 -13.39 -6.15
CA ALA A 70 15.10 -13.19 -7.53
C ALA A 70 16.24 -13.41 -8.55
N LEU A 71 17.46 -12.94 -8.25
CA LEU A 71 18.63 -13.11 -9.12
C LEU A 71 19.08 -14.58 -9.26
N SER A 72 18.69 -15.47 -8.34
CA SER A 72 18.88 -16.92 -8.50
C SER A 72 17.87 -17.58 -9.45
N HIS A 73 16.86 -16.83 -9.92
CA HIS A 73 15.83 -17.32 -10.84
C HIS A 73 15.93 -16.61 -12.21
N PRO A 74 16.69 -17.18 -13.17
CA PRO A 74 16.87 -16.58 -14.48
C PRO A 74 15.54 -16.48 -15.25
N VAL A 75 15.56 -15.67 -16.31
CA VAL A 75 14.42 -15.48 -17.21
C VAL A 75 13.81 -16.83 -17.64
N SER A 76 12.50 -16.97 -17.42
CA SER A 76 11.72 -18.14 -17.81
C SER A 76 11.62 -18.24 -19.33
N THR A 77 11.45 -19.47 -19.84
CA THR A 77 11.23 -19.68 -21.28
C THR A 77 9.89 -19.06 -21.71
N GLY A 78 9.86 -18.31 -22.81
CA GLY A 78 8.62 -17.78 -23.39
C GLY A 78 8.35 -16.30 -23.16
N GLY A 79 9.34 -15.54 -22.70
CA GLY A 79 9.27 -14.08 -22.61
C GLY A 79 10.64 -13.44 -22.40
N GLU A 80 10.67 -12.12 -22.28
CA GLU A 80 11.90 -11.31 -22.19
C GLU A 80 12.43 -11.15 -20.75
N GLY A 81 11.71 -11.71 -19.78
CA GLY A 81 11.96 -11.50 -18.36
C GLY A 81 11.47 -10.15 -17.86
N ALA A 82 11.65 -9.91 -16.56
CA ALA A 82 11.25 -8.68 -15.90
C ALA A 82 12.42 -8.09 -15.11
N SER A 83 12.46 -6.77 -15.03
CA SER A 83 13.55 -6.03 -14.41
C SER A 83 13.41 -5.98 -12.88
N VAL A 84 14.54 -5.94 -12.18
CA VAL A 84 14.59 -5.76 -10.72
C VAL A 84 15.15 -4.39 -10.38
N PHE A 85 14.46 -3.62 -9.53
CA PHE A 85 14.90 -2.27 -9.18
C PHE A 85 16.31 -2.26 -8.58
N GLY A 86 17.10 -1.30 -9.04
CA GLY A 86 18.47 -1.05 -8.62
C GLY A 86 19.53 -1.81 -9.42
N VAL A 87 19.17 -2.76 -10.29
CA VAL A 87 20.13 -3.59 -11.03
C VAL A 87 19.71 -3.81 -12.49
N GLU A 88 20.66 -4.23 -13.33
CA GLU A 88 20.44 -4.44 -14.77
C GLU A 88 19.82 -5.81 -15.12
N GLN A 89 20.01 -6.81 -14.26
CA GLN A 89 19.62 -8.18 -14.56
C GLN A 89 18.10 -8.35 -14.60
N LYS A 90 17.64 -9.17 -15.55
CA LYS A 90 16.26 -9.64 -15.65
C LYS A 90 16.10 -11.04 -15.09
N VAL A 91 14.93 -11.30 -14.54
CA VAL A 91 14.55 -12.55 -13.88
C VAL A 91 13.17 -13.00 -14.38
N SER A 92 12.70 -14.17 -13.95
CA SER A 92 11.32 -14.58 -14.24
C SER A 92 10.30 -13.65 -13.56
N PRO A 93 9.12 -13.39 -14.17
CA PRO A 93 8.22 -12.31 -13.76
C PRO A 93 7.70 -12.45 -12.33
N GLU A 94 7.46 -13.67 -11.84
CA GLU A 94 7.03 -13.93 -10.47
C GLU A 94 8.09 -13.55 -9.44
N TRP A 95 9.37 -13.66 -9.80
CA TRP A 95 10.49 -13.28 -8.93
C TRP A 95 10.83 -11.80 -9.02
N ALA A 96 10.62 -11.15 -10.18
CA ALA A 96 10.67 -9.69 -10.26
C ALA A 96 9.53 -9.04 -9.45
N ALA A 97 8.31 -9.59 -9.55
CA ALA A 97 7.16 -9.17 -8.75
C ALA A 97 7.45 -9.27 -7.25
N TRP A 98 8.10 -10.36 -6.83
CA TRP A 98 8.57 -10.56 -5.46
C TRP A 98 9.57 -9.49 -5.02
N ALA A 99 10.70 -9.35 -5.73
CA ALA A 99 11.76 -8.43 -5.31
C ALA A 99 11.30 -6.96 -5.33
N ASN A 100 10.62 -6.55 -6.40
CA ASN A 100 10.13 -5.18 -6.53
C ASN A 100 8.99 -4.88 -5.55
N GLY A 101 8.09 -5.85 -5.30
CA GLY A 101 7.04 -5.73 -4.30
C GLY A 101 7.59 -5.52 -2.88
N VAL A 102 8.64 -6.26 -2.50
CA VAL A 102 9.30 -6.07 -1.20
C VAL A 102 9.90 -4.66 -1.10
N ALA A 103 10.56 -4.19 -2.16
CA ALA A 103 11.17 -2.86 -2.19
C ALA A 103 10.14 -1.73 -2.05
N VAL A 104 9.03 -1.84 -2.77
CA VAL A 104 7.91 -0.89 -2.74
C VAL A 104 7.24 -0.85 -1.36
N ARG A 105 7.12 -2.00 -0.69
CA ARG A 105 6.44 -2.07 0.60
C ARG A 105 7.31 -1.69 1.79
N GLU A 106 8.62 -1.93 1.73
CA GLU A 106 9.51 -1.89 2.91
C GLU A 106 9.35 -0.65 3.78
N LEU A 107 9.33 0.54 3.18
CA LEU A 107 9.27 1.79 3.96
C LEU A 107 7.87 2.15 4.42
N ASP A 108 6.84 1.40 3.98
CA ASP A 108 5.42 1.69 4.20
C ASP A 108 5.04 3.10 3.74
N TYR A 109 5.58 3.51 2.59
CA TYR A 109 5.59 4.92 2.17
C TYR A 109 4.96 5.16 0.79
N HIS A 110 4.34 4.15 0.19
CA HIS A 110 3.55 4.33 -1.03
C HIS A 110 2.08 4.57 -0.68
N ASP A 111 1.22 4.61 -1.70
CA ASP A 111 -0.18 4.95 -1.54
C ASP A 111 -0.99 4.03 -0.63
N THR A 112 -2.14 4.55 -0.22
CA THR A 112 -3.07 3.87 0.67
C THR A 112 -4.51 4.23 0.31
N PHE A 113 -5.43 3.37 0.73
CA PHE A 113 -6.86 3.61 0.66
C PHE A 113 -7.53 3.03 1.90
N LEU A 114 -8.42 3.82 2.51
CA LEU A 114 -9.05 3.53 3.80
C LEU A 114 -10.56 3.55 3.66
N ALA A 115 -11.25 2.48 4.02
CA ALA A 115 -12.69 2.35 4.02
C ALA A 115 -13.13 1.34 5.11
N ALA A 116 -13.97 0.34 4.76
CA ALA A 116 -14.32 -0.74 5.69
C ALA A 116 -13.07 -1.55 6.08
N GLU A 117 -12.21 -1.84 5.09
CA GLU A 117 -10.83 -2.29 5.25
C GLU A 117 -9.86 -1.13 4.93
N TYR A 118 -8.56 -1.33 5.11
CA TYR A 118 -7.51 -0.46 4.58
C TYR A 118 -6.53 -1.24 3.73
N SER A 119 -5.89 -0.56 2.79
CA SER A 119 -5.04 -1.21 1.81
C SER A 119 -3.96 -0.29 1.28
N HIS A 120 -3.08 -0.88 0.49
CA HIS A 120 -2.12 -0.19 -0.33
C HIS A 120 -2.26 -0.66 -1.79
N PRO A 121 -3.12 0.00 -2.58
CA PRO A 121 -3.40 -0.45 -3.95
C PRO A 121 -2.19 -0.42 -4.89
N GLY A 122 -1.17 0.39 -4.58
CA GLY A 122 0.12 0.41 -5.26
C GLY A 122 0.89 -0.90 -5.22
N ASP A 123 0.56 -1.83 -4.31
CA ASP A 123 1.11 -3.18 -4.29
C ASP A 123 0.70 -4.01 -5.55
N ASN A 124 -0.29 -3.56 -6.34
CA ASN A 124 -0.64 -4.18 -7.63
C ASN A 124 0.35 -3.87 -8.76
N ILE A 125 1.10 -2.78 -8.67
CA ILE A 125 1.96 -2.32 -9.78
C ILE A 125 3.10 -3.30 -10.05
N PRO A 126 3.87 -3.79 -9.05
CA PRO A 126 4.99 -4.69 -9.29
C PRO A 126 4.64 -5.98 -10.05
N PRO A 127 3.59 -6.76 -9.67
CA PRO A 127 3.25 -7.98 -10.41
C PRO A 127 2.72 -7.69 -11.82
N ILE A 128 1.92 -6.63 -12.01
CA ILE A 128 1.39 -6.29 -13.33
C ILE A 128 2.51 -5.81 -14.27
N LEU A 129 3.41 -4.95 -13.78
CA LEU A 129 4.57 -4.48 -14.55
C LEU A 129 5.51 -5.63 -14.92
N ALA A 130 5.78 -6.53 -13.98
CA ALA A 130 6.66 -7.68 -14.23
C ALA A 130 6.11 -8.58 -15.35
N VAL A 131 4.80 -8.88 -15.33
CA VAL A 131 4.18 -9.64 -16.42
C VAL A 131 4.16 -8.85 -17.73
N ALA A 132 3.93 -7.53 -17.67
CA ALA A 132 3.91 -6.68 -18.85
C ALA A 132 5.27 -6.67 -19.58
N GLN A 133 6.36 -6.52 -18.81
CA GLN A 133 7.73 -6.61 -19.34
C GLN A 133 8.00 -7.99 -19.93
N HIS A 134 7.71 -9.06 -19.17
CA HIS A 134 7.98 -10.43 -19.60
C HIS A 134 7.21 -10.79 -20.88
N ALA A 135 5.94 -10.41 -20.99
CA ALA A 135 5.06 -10.72 -22.11
C ALA A 135 5.15 -9.70 -23.26
N GLY A 136 6.09 -8.75 -23.21
CA GLY A 136 6.31 -7.74 -24.25
C GLY A 136 5.09 -6.85 -24.50
N ARG A 137 4.39 -6.42 -23.44
CA ARG A 137 3.18 -5.59 -23.54
C ARG A 137 3.52 -4.10 -23.68
N SER A 138 2.57 -3.33 -24.18
CA SER A 138 2.70 -1.87 -24.32
C SER A 138 2.38 -1.16 -23.00
N GLY A 139 2.72 0.11 -22.91
CA GLY A 139 2.34 0.95 -21.78
C GLY A 139 0.84 1.21 -21.69
N LYS A 140 0.09 1.17 -22.81
CA LYS A 140 -1.38 1.19 -22.79
C LYS A 140 -1.95 -0.04 -22.11
N ASP A 141 -1.40 -1.22 -22.40
CA ASP A 141 -1.83 -2.47 -21.75
C ASP A 141 -1.51 -2.43 -20.25
N LEU A 142 -0.34 -1.90 -19.87
CA LEU A 142 0.07 -1.69 -18.48
C LEU A 142 -0.91 -0.77 -17.74
N ILE A 143 -1.25 0.38 -18.30
CA ILE A 143 -2.20 1.35 -17.72
C ILE A 143 -3.56 0.68 -17.50
N ARG A 144 -4.07 -0.07 -18.47
CA ARG A 144 -5.35 -0.80 -18.35
C ARG A 144 -5.29 -1.84 -17.23
N GLY A 145 -4.20 -2.62 -17.15
CA GLY A 145 -3.99 -3.60 -16.08
C GLY A 145 -3.97 -2.97 -14.69
N ILE A 146 -3.21 -1.88 -14.53
CA ILE A 146 -3.13 -1.15 -13.26
C ILE A 146 -4.49 -0.56 -12.88
N ALA A 147 -5.22 0.05 -13.82
CA ALA A 147 -6.55 0.59 -13.57
C ALA A 147 -7.51 -0.49 -13.04
N THR A 148 -7.51 -1.68 -13.63
CA THR A 148 -8.31 -2.82 -13.15
C THR A 148 -7.88 -3.29 -11.76
N GLY A 149 -6.58 -3.45 -11.52
CA GLY A 149 -6.09 -3.90 -10.21
C GLY A 149 -6.51 -2.95 -9.09
N TYR A 150 -6.37 -1.64 -9.32
CA TYR A 150 -6.82 -0.62 -8.38
C TYR A 150 -8.34 -0.63 -8.17
N GLU A 151 -9.14 -0.69 -9.24
CA GLU A 151 -10.61 -0.74 -9.14
C GLU A 151 -11.07 -1.89 -8.23
N ILE A 152 -10.62 -3.10 -8.55
CA ILE A 152 -11.06 -4.30 -7.85
C ILE A 152 -10.63 -4.28 -6.38
N GLN A 153 -9.41 -3.85 -6.09
CA GLN A 153 -8.97 -3.79 -4.70
C GLN A 153 -9.76 -2.72 -3.92
N VAL A 154 -9.97 -1.54 -4.49
CA VAL A 154 -10.70 -0.44 -3.85
C VAL A 154 -12.14 -0.85 -3.55
N ASP A 155 -12.80 -1.52 -4.49
CA ASP A 155 -14.17 -2.00 -4.33
C ASP A 155 -14.29 -3.12 -3.28
N LEU A 156 -13.35 -4.06 -3.24
CA LEU A 156 -13.27 -5.06 -2.18
C LEU A 156 -13.04 -4.40 -0.81
N VAL A 157 -12.16 -3.40 -0.74
CA VAL A 157 -11.81 -2.69 0.51
C VAL A 157 -12.95 -1.83 1.03
N LYS A 158 -13.82 -1.31 0.15
CA LYS A 158 -15.04 -0.58 0.54
C LYS A 158 -16.03 -1.45 1.31
N SER A 159 -16.01 -2.77 1.13
CA SER A 159 -17.09 -3.66 1.60
C SER A 159 -16.66 -4.84 2.47
N ILE A 160 -15.54 -5.51 2.17
CA ILE A 160 -15.11 -6.74 2.84
C ILE A 160 -13.97 -6.43 3.82
N ASN A 161 -14.31 -6.34 5.10
CA ASN A 161 -13.38 -6.08 6.19
C ASN A 161 -12.66 -7.36 6.63
N LEU A 162 -11.36 -7.49 6.37
CA LEU A 162 -10.53 -8.63 6.75
C LEU A 162 -9.95 -8.45 8.16
N TYR A 163 -9.60 -7.21 8.51
CA TYR A 163 -9.03 -6.82 9.79
C TYR A 163 -9.90 -7.19 10.99
N GLY A 164 -11.22 -7.06 10.85
CA GLY A 164 -12.22 -7.45 11.85
C GLY A 164 -12.02 -8.90 12.30
N HIS A 165 -11.59 -9.76 11.39
CA HIS A 165 -11.37 -11.19 11.59
C HIS A 165 -9.91 -11.57 11.79
N LYS A 166 -9.03 -10.57 12.01
CA LYS A 166 -7.57 -10.78 12.17
C LYS A 166 -6.95 -11.48 10.96
N ILE A 167 -7.47 -11.17 9.78
CA ILE A 167 -6.85 -11.51 8.50
C ILE A 167 -6.04 -10.31 8.03
N ASP A 168 -4.92 -10.59 7.37
CA ASP A 168 -4.09 -9.57 6.78
C ASP A 168 -4.79 -8.95 5.56
N HIS A 169 -4.80 -7.62 5.48
CA HIS A 169 -5.47 -6.87 4.42
C HIS A 169 -4.92 -7.16 3.01
N VAL A 170 -3.70 -7.72 2.94
CA VAL A 170 -3.06 -8.11 1.67
C VAL A 170 -3.81 -9.22 0.94
N ALA A 171 -4.75 -9.91 1.59
CA ALA A 171 -5.50 -10.98 0.93
C ALA A 171 -6.29 -10.48 -0.30
N HIS A 172 -6.71 -9.21 -0.32
CA HIS A 172 -7.36 -8.58 -1.48
C HIS A 172 -6.41 -8.35 -2.67
N ILE A 173 -5.08 -8.40 -2.48
CA ILE A 173 -4.09 -8.23 -3.56
C ILE A 173 -4.10 -9.43 -4.51
N GLY A 174 -4.29 -10.66 -4.00
CA GLY A 174 -4.33 -11.86 -4.85
C GLY A 174 -5.37 -11.75 -5.97
N PRO A 175 -6.65 -11.48 -5.66
CA PRO A 175 -7.71 -11.22 -6.64
C PRO A 175 -7.45 -10.03 -7.55
N SER A 176 -7.11 -8.87 -6.98
CA SER A 176 -6.95 -7.62 -7.75
C SER A 176 -5.78 -7.69 -8.72
N ALA A 177 -4.62 -8.19 -8.30
CA ALA A 177 -3.48 -8.37 -9.18
C ALA A 177 -3.75 -9.43 -10.26
N SER A 178 -4.45 -10.51 -9.94
CA SER A 178 -4.83 -11.53 -10.94
C SER A 178 -5.73 -10.94 -12.03
N ALA A 179 -6.70 -10.12 -11.64
CA ALA A 179 -7.59 -9.44 -12.57
C ALA A 179 -6.88 -8.34 -13.39
N GLY A 180 -5.97 -7.58 -12.78
CA GLY A 180 -5.13 -6.61 -13.47
C GLY A 180 -4.21 -7.26 -14.51
N ILE A 181 -3.57 -8.38 -14.17
CA ILE A 181 -2.77 -9.18 -15.11
C ILE A 181 -3.67 -9.75 -16.23
N GLY A 182 -4.87 -10.24 -15.88
CA GLY A 182 -5.85 -10.72 -16.85
C GLY A 182 -6.25 -9.66 -17.88
N THR A 183 -6.51 -8.43 -17.42
CA THR A 183 -6.80 -7.27 -18.28
C THR A 183 -5.61 -6.94 -19.18
N LEU A 184 -4.41 -6.86 -18.60
CA LEU A 184 -3.15 -6.58 -19.30
C LEU A 184 -2.90 -7.57 -20.46
N LEU A 185 -3.21 -8.85 -20.23
CA LEU A 185 -2.99 -9.92 -21.21
C LEU A 185 -4.17 -10.12 -22.18
N GLY A 186 -5.31 -9.47 -21.95
CA GLY A 186 -6.53 -9.65 -22.74
C GLY A 186 -7.12 -11.06 -22.62
N LEU A 187 -7.10 -11.63 -21.41
CA LEU A 187 -7.62 -12.97 -21.15
C LEU A 187 -9.15 -12.99 -21.11
N ASP A 188 -9.75 -14.17 -21.30
CA ASP A 188 -11.19 -14.37 -21.18
C ASP A 188 -11.65 -14.42 -19.71
N THR A 189 -12.95 -14.20 -19.49
CA THR A 189 -13.58 -14.15 -18.16
C THR A 189 -13.35 -15.44 -17.36
N GLU A 190 -13.40 -16.61 -17.98
CA GLU A 190 -13.22 -17.89 -17.28
C GLU A 190 -11.79 -18.03 -16.77
N THR A 191 -10.79 -17.68 -17.59
CA THR A 191 -9.39 -17.70 -17.17
C THR A 191 -9.13 -16.76 -15.99
N ILE A 192 -9.65 -15.53 -16.05
CA ILE A 192 -9.49 -14.55 -14.96
C ILE A 192 -10.23 -15.00 -13.70
N PHE A 193 -11.44 -15.54 -13.84
CA PHE A 193 -12.23 -16.10 -12.75
C PHE A 193 -11.47 -17.20 -11.98
N GLN A 194 -10.84 -18.13 -12.71
CA GLN A 194 -10.01 -19.18 -12.08
C GLN A 194 -8.79 -18.57 -11.38
N ALA A 195 -8.11 -17.59 -11.99
CA ALA A 195 -6.96 -16.93 -11.37
C ALA A 195 -7.34 -16.21 -10.05
N ILE A 196 -8.44 -15.45 -10.05
CA ILE A 196 -8.99 -14.78 -8.86
C ILE A 196 -9.27 -15.79 -7.74
N GLY A 197 -9.88 -16.93 -8.08
CA GLY A 197 -10.19 -17.99 -7.11
C GLY A 197 -8.95 -18.53 -6.39
N GLN A 198 -7.87 -18.82 -7.13
CA GLN A 198 -6.61 -19.23 -6.49
C GLN A 198 -5.97 -18.06 -5.73
N GLY A 199 -5.97 -16.86 -6.32
CA GLY A 199 -5.42 -15.66 -5.72
C GLY A 199 -5.94 -15.48 -4.30
N LEU A 200 -7.26 -15.36 -4.13
CA LEU A 200 -7.85 -15.20 -2.79
C LEU A 200 -7.52 -16.36 -1.85
N HIS A 201 -7.67 -17.60 -2.33
CA HIS A 201 -7.52 -18.80 -1.51
C HIS A 201 -6.12 -18.91 -0.88
N THR A 202 -5.09 -18.54 -1.64
CA THR A 202 -3.68 -18.77 -1.27
C THR A 202 -2.99 -17.55 -0.67
N THR A 203 -3.61 -16.37 -0.74
CA THR A 203 -3.05 -15.12 -0.16
C THR A 203 -3.73 -14.70 1.14
N THR A 204 -4.61 -15.53 1.70
CA THR A 204 -5.25 -15.26 2.98
C THR A 204 -4.35 -15.71 4.14
N ALA A 205 -3.72 -14.74 4.81
CA ALA A 205 -2.84 -14.97 5.95
C ALA A 205 -3.41 -14.35 7.23
N THR A 206 -3.01 -14.87 8.39
CA THR A 206 -3.35 -14.24 9.67
C THR A 206 -2.64 -12.89 9.79
N ARG A 207 -3.23 -12.00 10.59
CA ARG A 207 -2.69 -10.66 10.84
C ARG A 207 -1.51 -10.64 11.83
N GLN A 208 -0.97 -11.80 12.20
CA GLN A 208 0.19 -11.87 13.08
C GLN A 208 1.42 -11.16 12.47
N SER A 209 1.47 -11.03 11.14
CA SER A 209 2.44 -10.23 10.38
C SER A 209 2.53 -8.76 10.80
N ARG A 210 1.55 -8.22 11.54
CA ARG A 210 1.40 -6.79 11.86
C ARG A 210 1.21 -6.50 13.34
N LYS A 211 1.57 -7.41 14.25
CA LYS A 211 1.37 -7.23 15.70
C LYS A 211 2.52 -7.82 16.53
N GLY A 212 2.91 -7.12 17.60
CA GLY A 212 4.02 -7.50 18.47
C GLY A 212 5.36 -7.07 17.88
N GLU A 213 6.37 -7.96 17.90
CA GLU A 213 7.61 -7.77 17.16
C GLU A 213 7.33 -7.88 15.65
N ILE A 214 7.05 -6.74 15.01
CA ILE A 214 6.75 -6.67 13.58
C ILE A 214 8.02 -7.05 12.81
N SER A 215 8.01 -8.25 12.22
CA SER A 215 9.14 -8.77 11.46
C SER A 215 9.20 -8.19 10.04
N THR A 216 10.34 -8.42 9.38
CA THR A 216 10.55 -8.06 7.97
C THR A 216 9.57 -8.74 7.01
N TRP A 217 8.78 -9.73 7.47
CA TRP A 217 7.67 -10.31 6.71
C TRP A 217 6.61 -9.28 6.32
N LYS A 218 6.48 -8.16 7.05
CA LYS A 218 5.58 -7.05 6.70
C LYS A 218 5.77 -6.59 5.25
N ALA A 219 7.02 -6.49 4.79
CA ALA A 219 7.35 -6.08 3.42
C ALA A 219 7.11 -7.21 2.39
N HIS A 220 7.30 -8.46 2.80
CA HIS A 220 7.14 -9.63 1.95
C HIS A 220 5.69 -10.05 1.74
N ALA A 221 4.79 -9.77 2.68
CA ALA A 221 3.40 -10.21 2.63
C ALA A 221 2.65 -9.76 1.34
N PRO A 222 2.66 -8.47 0.93
CA PRO A 222 2.02 -8.09 -0.33
C PRO A 222 2.78 -8.58 -1.57
N ALA A 223 4.11 -8.63 -1.51
CA ALA A 223 4.95 -9.16 -2.59
C ALA A 223 4.65 -10.65 -2.85
N PHE A 224 4.38 -11.41 -1.79
CA PHE A 224 3.92 -12.80 -1.87
C PHE A 224 2.59 -12.87 -2.62
N ALA A 225 1.62 -12.02 -2.28
CA ALA A 225 0.32 -11.99 -2.95
C ALA A 225 0.45 -11.65 -4.44
N GLY A 226 1.29 -10.66 -4.78
CA GLY A 226 1.60 -10.34 -6.18
C GLY A 226 2.27 -11.50 -6.93
N LYS A 227 3.24 -12.17 -6.31
CA LYS A 227 3.88 -13.38 -6.87
C LYS A 227 2.86 -14.49 -7.13
N MET A 228 1.98 -14.75 -6.15
CA MET A 228 0.93 -15.76 -6.27
C MET A 228 -0.09 -15.41 -7.37
N ALA A 229 -0.37 -14.13 -7.60
CA ALA A 229 -1.22 -13.70 -8.71
C ALA A 229 -0.60 -14.04 -10.07
N VAL A 230 0.70 -13.82 -10.26
CA VAL A 230 1.42 -14.20 -11.50
C VAL A 230 1.30 -15.71 -11.75
N GLU A 231 1.55 -16.52 -10.72
CA GLU A 231 1.46 -17.99 -10.83
C GLU A 231 0.02 -18.48 -11.00
N ALA A 232 -0.96 -17.82 -10.36
CA ALA A 232 -2.37 -18.14 -10.49
C ALA A 232 -2.86 -17.92 -11.92
N VAL A 233 -2.45 -16.81 -12.55
CA VAL A 233 -2.78 -16.51 -13.93
C VAL A 233 -2.09 -17.48 -14.89
N ASP A 234 -0.79 -17.75 -14.76
CA ASP A 234 -0.09 -18.72 -15.63
C ASP A 234 -0.76 -20.11 -15.56
N ARG A 235 -1.09 -20.58 -14.35
CA ARG A 235 -1.75 -21.87 -14.15
C ARG A 235 -3.17 -21.88 -14.76
N ALA A 236 -3.93 -20.80 -14.62
CA ALA A 236 -5.27 -20.68 -15.23
C ALA A 236 -5.22 -20.63 -16.76
N MET A 237 -4.24 -19.94 -17.35
CA MET A 237 -4.00 -19.91 -18.80
C MET A 237 -3.71 -21.30 -19.38
N ARG A 238 -3.25 -22.25 -18.54
CA ARG A 238 -3.06 -23.67 -18.89
C ARG A 238 -4.34 -24.50 -18.71
N GLY A 239 -5.49 -23.86 -18.60
CA GLY A 239 -6.80 -24.49 -18.48
C GLY A 239 -7.06 -25.16 -17.14
N GLN A 240 -6.31 -24.82 -16.09
CA GLN A 240 -6.52 -25.38 -14.76
C GLN A 240 -7.54 -24.55 -13.96
N THR A 241 -8.30 -25.24 -13.12
CA THR A 241 -9.36 -24.66 -12.31
C THR A 241 -8.91 -24.38 -10.86
N SER A 242 -9.77 -23.68 -10.11
CA SER A 242 -9.61 -23.25 -8.73
C SER A 242 -10.85 -23.60 -7.89
N PRO A 243 -10.79 -23.52 -6.55
CA PRO A 243 -11.98 -23.67 -5.70
C PRO A 243 -13.06 -22.63 -6.01
N VAL A 244 -14.32 -23.08 -6.12
CA VAL A 244 -15.50 -22.23 -6.46
C VAL A 244 -16.75 -22.72 -5.71
N PRO A 245 -17.67 -21.82 -5.30
CA PRO A 245 -17.50 -20.36 -5.22
C PRO A 245 -16.55 -19.97 -4.09
N ILE A 246 -15.54 -19.13 -4.38
CA ILE A 246 -14.47 -18.86 -3.41
C ILE A 246 -14.90 -17.92 -2.27
N TYR A 247 -15.75 -16.92 -2.55
CA TYR A 247 -16.28 -16.03 -1.53
C TYR A 247 -17.50 -16.67 -0.85
N GLU A 248 -18.45 -17.14 -1.67
CA GLU A 248 -19.79 -17.55 -1.26
C GLU A 248 -19.92 -19.01 -0.84
N GLY A 249 -18.90 -19.84 -1.06
CA GLY A 249 -19.00 -21.28 -0.80
C GLY A 249 -19.33 -21.61 0.65
N GLU A 250 -19.98 -22.76 0.85
CA GLU A 250 -20.25 -23.32 2.18
C GLU A 250 -18.97 -23.46 3.02
N ASP A 251 -17.86 -23.81 2.36
CA ASP A 251 -16.50 -23.83 2.93
C ASP A 251 -15.62 -22.67 2.41
N GLY A 252 -16.25 -21.59 1.95
CA GLY A 252 -15.62 -20.42 1.35
C GLY A 252 -15.06 -19.42 2.36
N VAL A 253 -14.45 -18.35 1.84
CA VAL A 253 -13.79 -17.33 2.64
C VAL A 253 -14.77 -16.63 3.59
N ILE A 254 -15.96 -16.27 3.12
CA ILE A 254 -16.94 -15.58 3.97
C ILE A 254 -17.37 -16.49 5.14
N ALA A 255 -17.68 -17.75 4.85
CA ALA A 255 -18.26 -18.68 5.81
C ALA A 255 -17.33 -19.00 6.99
N TRP A 256 -16.02 -19.12 6.76
CA TRP A 256 -15.09 -19.63 7.77
C TRP A 256 -13.97 -18.69 8.18
N LEU A 257 -13.65 -17.71 7.33
CA LEU A 257 -12.57 -16.77 7.59
C LEU A 257 -13.10 -15.40 8.00
N LEU A 258 -14.36 -15.06 7.66
CA LEU A 258 -14.98 -13.77 7.94
C LEU A 258 -16.19 -13.88 8.89
N ASP A 259 -17.33 -13.29 8.50
CA ASP A 259 -18.51 -13.07 9.36
C ASP A 259 -19.39 -14.33 9.57
N GLY A 260 -19.02 -15.47 8.98
CA GLY A 260 -19.69 -16.75 9.23
C GLY A 260 -20.69 -17.18 8.14
N PRO A 261 -21.35 -18.34 8.31
CA PRO A 261 -22.22 -18.95 7.30
C PRO A 261 -23.52 -18.18 7.02
N ASP A 262 -23.90 -17.23 7.88
CA ASP A 262 -25.10 -16.40 7.70
C ASP A 262 -24.75 -14.97 7.21
N ALA A 263 -23.49 -14.71 6.88
CA ALA A 263 -23.01 -13.38 6.51
C ALA A 263 -23.42 -12.96 5.10
N SER A 264 -23.50 -11.64 4.91
CA SER A 264 -23.66 -11.02 3.60
C SER A 264 -22.99 -9.66 3.51
N TYR A 265 -22.57 -9.30 2.29
CA TYR A 265 -21.93 -8.03 1.97
C TYR A 265 -22.57 -7.40 0.73
N GLU A 266 -22.46 -6.08 0.62
CA GLU A 266 -22.78 -5.33 -0.60
C GLU A 266 -21.47 -4.82 -1.21
N VAL A 267 -21.03 -5.42 -2.31
CA VAL A 267 -19.79 -5.02 -2.99
C VAL A 267 -20.13 -4.11 -4.16
N PRO A 268 -19.72 -2.83 -4.15
CA PRO A 268 -19.88 -1.95 -5.30
C PRO A 268 -18.94 -2.39 -6.41
N LEU A 269 -19.41 -2.46 -7.65
CA LEU A 269 -18.57 -2.64 -8.83
C LEU A 269 -19.03 -1.68 -9.94
N PRO A 270 -18.13 -1.22 -10.83
CA PRO A 270 -18.55 -0.50 -12.02
C PRO A 270 -19.43 -1.40 -12.89
N GLU A 271 -20.45 -0.80 -13.52
CA GLU A 271 -21.24 -1.48 -14.53
C GLU A 271 -20.46 -1.58 -15.85
N GLN A 272 -20.88 -2.49 -16.73
CA GLN A 272 -20.24 -2.63 -18.04
C GLN A 272 -20.24 -1.28 -18.80
N GLY A 273 -19.07 -0.87 -19.27
CA GLY A 273 -18.85 0.41 -19.95
C GLY A 273 -18.67 1.61 -19.01
N GLU A 274 -18.75 1.42 -17.69
CA GLU A 274 -18.38 2.46 -16.73
C GLU A 274 -16.87 2.48 -16.49
N PRO A 275 -16.23 3.67 -16.52
CA PRO A 275 -14.80 3.75 -16.30
C PRO A 275 -14.38 3.34 -14.88
N LYS A 276 -13.25 2.65 -14.82
CA LYS A 276 -12.54 2.23 -13.61
C LYS A 276 -11.84 3.43 -12.97
N ARG A 277 -12.39 3.93 -11.86
CA ARG A 277 -11.98 5.19 -11.19
C ARG A 277 -11.39 5.00 -9.79
N GLY A 278 -11.32 3.78 -9.26
CA GLY A 278 -10.93 3.49 -7.88
C GLY A 278 -9.58 4.09 -7.48
N ILE A 279 -8.63 4.22 -8.41
CA ILE A 279 -7.34 4.86 -8.17
C ILE A 279 -7.45 6.33 -7.73
N LEU A 280 -8.50 7.04 -8.14
CA LEU A 280 -8.71 8.46 -7.81
C LEU A 280 -9.14 8.64 -6.35
N ASP A 281 -9.66 7.59 -5.72
CA ASP A 281 -10.02 7.58 -4.30
C ASP A 281 -8.81 7.32 -3.40
N THR A 282 -7.68 6.84 -3.94
CA THR A 282 -6.46 6.52 -3.18
C THR A 282 -5.57 7.74 -3.00
N TYR A 283 -4.66 7.70 -2.03
CA TYR A 283 -3.74 8.81 -1.79
C TYR A 283 -2.35 8.34 -1.37
N THR A 284 -1.34 9.08 -1.79
CA THR A 284 0.05 8.82 -1.40
C THR A 284 0.33 9.39 -0.04
N LYS A 285 1.04 8.60 0.78
CA LYS A 285 1.65 9.08 2.01
C LYS A 285 2.72 10.11 1.67
N GLU A 286 2.55 11.32 2.20
CA GLU A 286 3.58 12.37 2.11
C GLU A 286 4.70 12.11 3.11
N HIS A 287 4.39 11.49 4.25
CA HIS A 287 5.34 11.19 5.31
C HIS A 287 5.56 9.68 5.42
N SER A 288 6.82 9.25 5.59
CA SER A 288 7.14 7.84 5.87
C SER A 288 6.65 7.55 7.27
N ALA A 289 5.38 7.21 7.41
CA ALA A 289 4.69 6.92 8.66
C ALA A 289 3.48 6.03 8.35
N GLU A 290 2.93 5.37 9.36
CA GLU A 290 1.66 4.66 9.24
C GLU A 290 0.53 5.61 8.76
N TYR A 291 -0.47 5.09 8.03
CA TYR A 291 -1.42 5.94 7.29
C TYR A 291 -2.31 6.80 8.20
N GLN A 292 -2.67 6.35 9.40
CA GLN A 292 -3.43 7.12 10.38
C GLN A 292 -2.58 8.27 10.93
N ALA A 293 -1.25 8.19 10.82
CA ALA A 293 -0.34 9.20 11.34
C ALA A 293 -0.19 10.44 10.44
N GLN A 294 -0.54 10.34 9.16
CA GLN A 294 -0.28 11.40 8.16
C GLN A 294 -0.86 12.76 8.59
N ALA A 295 -2.14 12.79 8.95
CA ALA A 295 -2.81 14.02 9.36
C ALA A 295 -2.22 14.61 10.66
N TRP A 296 -1.77 13.74 11.59
CA TRP A 296 -1.15 14.17 12.84
C TRP A 296 0.22 14.81 12.63
N ILE A 297 1.00 14.34 11.65
CA ILE A 297 2.26 14.97 11.27
C ILE A 297 1.99 16.38 10.73
N ASP A 298 1.02 16.54 9.84
CA ASP A 298 0.69 17.86 9.28
C ASP A 298 0.19 18.84 10.34
N LEU A 299 -0.69 18.37 11.25
CA LEU A 299 -1.16 19.16 12.38
C LEU A 299 -0.02 19.54 13.33
N ALA A 300 0.86 18.61 13.68
CA ALA A 300 2.01 18.87 14.53
C ALA A 300 2.97 19.90 13.90
N ARG A 301 3.22 19.81 12.59
CA ARG A 301 4.04 20.78 11.84
C ARG A 301 3.39 22.16 11.79
N LYS A 302 2.07 22.25 11.72
CA LYS A 302 1.33 23.52 11.83
C LYS A 302 1.51 24.11 13.23
N LEU A 303 1.28 23.31 14.27
CA LEU A 303 1.43 23.72 15.67
C LEU A 303 2.88 24.12 16.01
N HIS A 304 3.89 23.48 15.43
CA HIS A 304 5.28 23.91 15.56
C HIS A 304 5.48 25.38 15.17
N ARG A 305 4.85 25.81 14.07
CA ARG A 305 4.99 27.18 13.54
C ARG A 305 4.15 28.19 14.32
N GLU A 306 2.95 27.80 14.71
CA GLU A 306 1.98 28.69 15.35
C GLU A 306 2.19 28.80 16.86
N HIS A 307 2.71 27.73 17.49
CA HIS A 307 2.87 27.56 18.93
C HIS A 307 4.25 26.97 19.30
N PRO A 308 5.37 27.64 18.98
CA PRO A 308 6.71 27.14 19.27
C PRO A 308 6.94 26.87 20.77
N GLU A 309 6.21 27.54 21.66
CA GLU A 309 6.22 27.28 23.11
C GLU A 309 5.83 25.85 23.49
N ALA A 310 5.00 25.18 22.68
CA ALA A 310 4.54 23.81 22.90
C ALA A 310 5.58 22.74 22.54
N THR A 311 6.70 23.13 21.93
CA THR A 311 7.80 22.21 21.55
C THR A 311 8.71 21.85 22.73
N ASP A 312 8.72 22.69 23.78
CA ASP A 312 9.53 22.47 24.97
C ASP A 312 8.74 21.69 26.04
N PRO A 313 9.17 20.47 26.42
CA PRO A 313 8.53 19.70 27.48
C PRO A 313 8.47 20.44 28.82
N ALA A 314 9.33 21.43 29.08
CA ALA A 314 9.26 22.21 30.31
C ALA A 314 7.99 23.05 30.39
N ASN A 315 7.40 23.46 29.27
CA ASN A 315 6.19 24.28 29.19
C ASN A 315 4.91 23.45 29.14
N VAL A 316 4.97 22.21 28.65
CA VAL A 316 3.78 21.36 28.46
C VAL A 316 3.45 20.58 29.72
N GLU A 317 2.19 20.59 30.13
CA GLU A 317 1.64 19.71 31.17
C GLU A 317 1.17 18.38 30.57
N SER A 318 0.32 18.44 29.54
CA SER A 318 -0.24 17.25 28.87
C SER A 318 -0.58 17.52 27.40
N VAL A 319 -0.60 16.46 26.59
CA VAL A 319 -1.12 16.48 25.22
C VAL A 319 -2.16 15.37 25.09
N LEU A 320 -3.39 15.75 24.73
CA LEU A 320 -4.50 14.82 24.52
C LEU A 320 -4.93 14.85 23.06
N ILE A 321 -4.89 13.70 22.39
CA ILE A 321 -5.36 13.51 21.03
C ILE A 321 -6.69 12.75 21.06
N LYS A 322 -7.75 13.37 20.53
CA LYS A 322 -9.08 12.76 20.35
C LYS A 322 -9.21 12.29 18.91
N THR A 323 -9.41 11.00 18.70
CA THR A 323 -9.30 10.36 17.37
C THR A 323 -10.25 9.18 17.21
N SER A 324 -10.34 8.61 16.01
CA SER A 324 -11.09 7.37 15.76
C SER A 324 -10.59 6.17 16.56
N HIS A 325 -11.46 5.16 16.71
CA HIS A 325 -11.15 3.84 17.26
C HIS A 325 -9.86 3.27 16.66
N HIS A 326 -9.75 3.31 15.33
CA HIS A 326 -8.63 2.68 14.63
C HIS A 326 -7.29 3.32 15.00
N THR A 327 -7.19 4.65 14.98
CA THR A 327 -5.97 5.35 15.41
C THR A 327 -5.67 5.07 16.88
N HIS A 328 -6.66 5.15 17.78
CA HIS A 328 -6.48 4.95 19.21
C HIS A 328 -5.96 3.54 19.56
N TYR A 329 -6.58 2.50 18.99
CA TYR A 329 -6.27 1.10 19.32
C TYR A 329 -5.16 0.48 18.47
N VAL A 330 -4.85 1.01 17.29
CA VAL A 330 -3.82 0.45 16.40
C VAL A 330 -2.47 1.15 16.56
N ILE A 331 -2.43 2.49 16.66
CA ILE A 331 -1.18 3.26 16.74
C ILE A 331 -1.11 4.26 17.91
N GLY A 332 -2.19 4.41 18.68
CA GLY A 332 -2.27 5.25 19.87
C GLY A 332 -2.05 4.50 21.19
N SER A 333 -2.35 5.20 22.29
CA SER A 333 -2.26 4.71 23.67
C SER A 333 -3.18 3.53 23.96
N GLY A 334 -4.32 3.43 23.25
CA GLY A 334 -5.29 2.34 23.40
C GLY A 334 -4.79 0.98 22.93
N ALA A 335 -3.69 0.95 22.16
CA ALA A 335 -3.03 -0.29 21.78
C ALA A 335 -2.49 -1.08 22.99
N ASN A 336 -2.30 -0.41 24.14
CA ASN A 336 -1.71 -0.99 25.36
C ASN A 336 -0.35 -1.66 25.09
N ASP A 337 0.41 -1.08 24.17
CA ASP A 337 1.73 -1.55 23.76
C ASP A 337 2.81 -0.63 24.34
N PRO A 338 3.57 -1.07 25.36
CA PRO A 338 4.59 -0.24 25.99
C PRO A 338 5.74 0.13 25.04
N GLN A 339 5.99 -0.67 23.99
CA GLN A 339 7.06 -0.37 23.03
C GLN A 339 6.80 0.93 22.25
N LYS A 340 5.55 1.39 22.20
CA LYS A 340 5.19 2.69 21.59
C LYS A 340 5.55 3.91 22.43
N TYR A 341 6.12 3.71 23.61
CA TYR A 341 6.70 4.73 24.47
C TYR A 341 8.19 4.46 24.76
N ASP A 342 8.78 3.46 24.09
CA ASP A 342 10.16 3.04 24.30
C ASP A 342 11.09 3.73 23.28
N PRO A 343 12.02 4.60 23.73
CA PRO A 343 12.96 5.29 22.84
C PRO A 343 13.99 4.38 22.17
N THR A 344 14.03 3.10 22.54
CA THR A 344 14.88 2.07 21.94
C THR A 344 14.12 1.12 21.01
N ALA A 345 12.82 1.37 20.79
CA ALA A 345 12.00 0.57 19.88
C ALA A 345 12.53 0.61 18.43
N SER A 346 12.19 -0.41 17.64
CA SER A 346 12.55 -0.46 16.23
C SER A 346 11.89 0.66 15.43
N ARG A 347 12.45 0.96 14.25
CA ARG A 347 11.82 1.88 13.28
C ARG A 347 10.37 1.47 13.03
N GLU A 348 10.12 0.18 12.83
CA GLU A 348 8.80 -0.36 12.50
C GLU A 348 7.78 -0.11 13.63
N THR A 349 8.23 -0.11 14.90
CA THR A 349 7.39 0.25 16.04
C THR A 349 7.19 1.77 16.15
N LEU A 350 8.24 2.57 16.00
CA LEU A 350 8.15 4.04 16.03
C LEU A 350 7.26 4.59 14.89
N ASP A 351 7.30 3.96 13.73
CA ASP A 351 6.44 4.19 12.57
C ASP A 351 4.94 4.00 12.90
N HIS A 352 4.63 3.26 13.97
CA HIS A 352 3.27 2.92 14.43
C HIS A 352 2.98 3.48 15.85
N SER A 353 3.64 4.58 16.25
CA SER A 353 3.43 5.26 17.52
C SER A 353 3.01 6.72 17.30
N ILE A 354 1.70 7.01 17.40
CA ILE A 354 1.19 8.41 17.37
C ILE A 354 1.87 9.29 18.41
N PRO A 355 2.04 8.86 19.68
CA PRO A 355 2.73 9.66 20.67
C PRO A 355 4.14 10.09 20.22
N TYR A 356 4.92 9.18 19.64
CA TYR A 356 6.24 9.49 19.11
C TYR A 356 6.17 10.43 17.90
N ILE A 357 5.34 10.06 16.93
CA ILE A 357 5.23 10.73 15.64
C ILE A 357 4.80 12.18 15.82
N PHE A 358 3.74 12.41 16.60
CA PHE A 358 3.25 13.75 16.88
C PHE A 358 4.30 14.59 17.60
N THR A 359 5.01 14.03 18.59
CA THR A 359 6.05 14.75 19.33
C THR A 359 7.22 15.17 18.45
N VAL A 360 7.78 14.26 17.64
CA VAL A 360 8.93 14.59 16.78
C VAL A 360 8.53 15.60 15.71
N ALA A 361 7.37 15.41 15.06
CA ALA A 361 6.86 16.37 14.08
C ALA A 361 6.59 17.76 14.69
N LEU A 362 6.10 17.81 15.92
CA LEU A 362 5.87 19.06 16.66
C LEU A 362 7.20 19.75 17.01
N GLN A 363 8.21 19.01 17.46
CA GLN A 363 9.49 19.59 17.84
C GLN A 363 10.31 20.05 16.63
N ASP A 364 10.33 19.26 15.56
CA ASP A 364 11.22 19.50 14.41
C ASP A 364 10.55 20.33 13.31
N GLY A 365 9.23 20.50 13.36
CA GLY A 365 8.46 21.16 12.30
C GLY A 365 8.52 20.44 10.95
N SER A 366 9.05 19.22 10.93
CA SER A 366 9.33 18.41 9.75
C SER A 366 9.30 16.92 10.09
N TRP A 367 9.22 16.07 9.05
CA TRP A 367 9.28 14.62 9.18
C TRP A 367 10.13 14.05 8.05
N HIS A 368 11.16 13.28 8.37
CA HIS A 368 12.07 12.68 7.41
C HIS A 368 12.15 11.16 7.60
N HIS A 369 12.11 10.42 6.49
CA HIS A 369 12.01 8.95 6.48
C HIS A 369 13.17 8.18 7.13
N VAL A 370 14.31 8.84 7.34
CA VAL A 370 15.48 8.31 8.05
C VAL A 370 15.70 9.08 9.35
N ASP A 371 15.87 10.39 9.27
CA ASP A 371 16.37 11.19 10.40
C ASP A 371 15.37 11.26 11.56
N SER A 372 14.06 11.24 11.27
CA SER A 372 13.02 11.19 12.29
C SER A 372 12.97 9.84 13.02
N TYR A 373 13.75 8.85 12.62
CA TYR A 373 13.84 7.53 13.28
C TYR A 373 15.25 7.22 13.80
N ALA A 374 16.23 8.10 13.58
CA ALA A 374 17.59 7.88 14.04
C ALA A 374 17.62 7.72 15.58
N PRO A 375 18.38 6.74 16.13
CA PRO A 375 18.45 6.54 17.58
C PRO A 375 18.81 7.81 18.35
N GLU A 376 19.72 8.63 17.82
CA GLU A 376 20.14 9.89 18.42
C GLU A 376 19.01 10.92 18.47
N ARG A 377 18.07 10.85 17.52
CA ARG A 377 16.88 11.71 17.51
C ARG A 377 15.81 11.18 18.45
N ALA A 378 15.51 9.88 18.39
CA ALA A 378 14.46 9.25 19.18
C ALA A 378 14.77 9.27 20.69
N GLN A 379 16.05 9.20 21.06
CA GLN A 379 16.51 9.11 22.46
C GLN A 379 16.83 10.46 23.10
N ARG A 380 16.56 11.60 22.45
CA ARG A 380 16.75 12.91 23.09
C ARG A 380 15.89 13.02 24.35
N GLU A 381 16.50 13.44 25.46
CA GLU A 381 15.82 13.53 26.76
C GLU A 381 14.56 14.42 26.71
N ASP A 382 14.64 15.54 25.98
CA ASP A 382 13.51 16.46 25.81
C ASP A 382 12.35 15.85 25.00
N THR A 383 12.68 15.04 24.00
CA THR A 383 11.71 14.32 23.16
C THR A 383 10.99 13.26 23.97
N VAL A 384 11.74 12.43 24.70
CA VAL A 384 11.16 11.40 25.57
C VAL A 384 10.24 12.02 26.62
N ALA A 385 10.67 13.14 27.22
CA ALA A 385 9.87 13.86 28.21
C ALA A 385 8.55 14.43 27.64
N LEU A 386 8.55 14.90 26.38
CA LEU A 386 7.32 15.39 25.73
C LEU A 386 6.44 14.24 25.23
N TRP A 387 7.05 13.23 24.61
CA TRP A 387 6.39 12.02 24.11
C TRP A 387 5.58 11.32 25.19
N HIS A 388 6.14 11.18 26.40
CA HIS A 388 5.43 10.56 27.53
C HIS A 388 4.25 11.38 28.07
N LYS A 389 4.04 12.60 27.58
CA LYS A 389 2.86 13.44 27.89
C LYS A 389 1.76 13.32 26.86
N VAL A 390 2.02 12.66 25.72
CA VAL A 390 1.05 12.47 24.66
C VAL A 390 0.20 11.25 24.95
N THR A 391 -1.11 11.46 25.06
CA THR A 391 -2.11 10.41 25.21
C THR A 391 -3.17 10.53 24.13
N THR A 392 -3.74 9.40 23.73
CA THR A 392 -4.86 9.35 22.78
C THR A 392 -6.11 8.81 23.46
N VAL A 393 -7.29 9.26 23.03
CA VAL A 393 -8.59 8.69 23.39
C VAL A 393 -9.45 8.50 22.15
N GLU A 394 -10.29 7.48 22.15
CA GLU A 394 -11.34 7.35 21.15
C GLU A 394 -12.41 8.44 21.35
N ASP A 395 -12.80 9.07 20.26
CA ASP A 395 -13.98 9.92 20.16
C ASP A 395 -14.99 9.29 19.18
N PRO A 396 -16.23 9.01 19.62
CA PRO A 396 -17.23 8.36 18.78
C PRO A 396 -17.54 9.10 17.47
N GLU A 397 -17.44 10.43 17.44
CA GLU A 397 -17.71 11.19 16.22
C GLU A 397 -16.59 11.01 15.19
N TRP A 398 -15.32 10.99 15.63
CA TRP A 398 -14.19 10.69 14.75
C TRP A 398 -14.22 9.23 14.26
N THR A 399 -14.67 8.28 15.09
CA THR A 399 -14.93 6.89 14.66
C THR A 399 -16.03 6.81 13.59
N ARG A 400 -17.15 7.51 13.79
CA ARG A 400 -18.24 7.57 12.80
C ARG A 400 -17.77 8.11 11.46
N ARG A 401 -17.04 9.23 11.47
CA ARG A 401 -16.48 9.86 10.27
C ARG A 401 -15.47 8.96 9.56
N TYR A 402 -14.64 8.22 10.31
CA TYR A 402 -13.68 7.27 9.74
C TYR A 402 -14.34 6.21 8.85
N HIS A 403 -15.50 5.71 9.27
CA HIS A 403 -16.25 4.68 8.54
C HIS A 403 -17.27 5.23 7.54
N SER A 404 -17.37 6.55 7.38
CA SER A 404 -18.32 7.13 6.43
C SER A 404 -17.96 6.75 4.99
N LEU A 405 -18.97 6.34 4.22
CA LEU A 405 -18.89 6.20 2.78
C LEU A 405 -19.15 7.52 2.05
N ASP A 406 -19.66 8.54 2.76
CA ASP A 406 -19.73 9.89 2.25
C ASP A 406 -18.33 10.54 2.35
N LEU A 407 -17.72 10.76 1.19
CA LEU A 407 -16.42 11.41 1.08
C LEU A 407 -16.38 12.79 1.75
N ALA A 408 -17.49 13.53 1.78
CA ALA A 408 -17.54 14.85 2.41
C ALA A 408 -17.44 14.78 3.94
N GLU A 409 -17.83 13.66 4.55
CA GLU A 409 -17.75 13.46 5.99
C GLU A 409 -16.49 12.69 6.42
N LYS A 410 -15.94 11.90 5.50
CA LYS A 410 -14.85 10.96 5.75
C LYS A 410 -13.62 11.66 6.31
N ALA A 411 -13.13 11.14 7.44
CA ALA A 411 -12.00 11.73 8.14
C ALA A 411 -11.12 10.66 8.79
N PHE A 412 -9.81 10.91 8.78
CA PHE A 412 -8.79 10.02 9.32
C PHE A 412 -7.91 10.69 10.39
N GLY A 413 -8.12 11.98 10.65
CA GLY A 413 -7.46 12.73 11.71
C GLY A 413 -8.27 12.82 12.99
N GLY A 414 -8.27 13.99 13.61
CA GLY A 414 -8.97 14.26 14.86
C GLY A 414 -8.64 15.63 15.44
N ALA A 415 -8.79 15.78 16.75
CA ALA A 415 -8.48 17.01 17.48
C ALA A 415 -7.37 16.79 18.52
N VAL A 416 -6.56 17.82 18.77
CA VAL A 416 -5.53 17.82 19.81
C VAL A 416 -5.75 18.96 20.81
N GLU A 417 -5.51 18.67 22.08
CA GLU A 417 -5.52 19.63 23.18
C GLU A 417 -4.16 19.57 23.89
N ILE A 418 -3.40 20.66 23.84
CA ILE A 418 -2.12 20.81 24.53
C ILE A 418 -2.34 21.73 25.72
N THR A 419 -2.25 21.19 26.94
CA THR A 419 -2.30 21.98 28.17
C THR A 419 -0.89 22.41 28.55
N LEU A 420 -0.65 23.71 28.64
CA LEU A 420 0.59 24.28 29.14
C LEU A 420 0.55 24.42 30.67
N LYS A 421 1.73 24.45 31.29
CA LYS A 421 1.87 24.54 32.76
C LYS A 421 1.37 25.86 33.36
N ASP A 422 1.18 26.89 32.55
CA ASP A 422 0.57 28.15 32.99
C ASP A 422 -0.97 28.11 32.95
N GLY A 423 -1.55 26.98 32.52
CA GLY A 423 -2.99 26.76 32.39
C GLY A 423 -3.57 27.11 31.02
N THR A 424 -2.76 27.63 30.09
CA THR A 424 -3.19 27.86 28.71
C THR A 424 -3.48 26.53 28.00
N VAL A 425 -4.56 26.47 27.23
CA VAL A 425 -4.91 25.29 26.42
C VAL A 425 -4.91 25.67 24.94
N ILE A 426 -4.03 25.03 24.18
CA ILE A 426 -3.99 25.14 22.71
C ILE A 426 -4.83 24.00 22.13
N THR A 427 -5.77 24.33 21.26
CA THR A 427 -6.66 23.35 20.61
C THR A 427 -6.65 23.53 19.11
N ASP A 428 -6.55 22.43 18.37
CA ASP A 428 -6.63 22.43 16.91
C ASP A 428 -7.11 21.07 16.38
N GLU A 429 -7.58 21.01 15.14
CA GLU A 429 -8.08 19.78 14.53
C GLU A 429 -7.72 19.66 13.06
N ILE A 430 -7.70 18.42 12.58
CA ILE A 430 -7.49 18.10 11.16
C ILE A 430 -8.33 16.88 10.78
N ALA A 431 -9.06 16.98 9.66
CA ALA A 431 -9.92 15.88 9.21
C ALA A 431 -9.15 14.83 8.38
N VAL A 432 -8.29 15.27 7.47
CA VAL A 432 -7.50 14.42 6.57
C VAL A 432 -6.12 15.05 6.38
N ALA A 433 -5.12 14.23 6.03
CA ALA A 433 -3.77 14.73 5.74
C ALA A 433 -3.77 15.73 4.58
N ASP A 434 -2.79 16.62 4.53
CA ASP A 434 -2.74 17.67 3.51
C ASP A 434 -2.69 17.08 2.10
N ALA A 435 -1.93 16.00 1.92
CA ALA A 435 -1.76 15.28 0.65
C ALA A 435 -2.97 14.47 0.17
N HIS A 436 -3.98 14.28 1.04
CA HIS A 436 -5.20 13.54 0.70
C HIS A 436 -5.96 14.23 -0.47
N PRO A 437 -6.72 13.52 -1.33
CA PRO A 437 -7.55 14.11 -2.38
C PRO A 437 -8.52 15.20 -1.89
N LEU A 438 -8.91 15.10 -0.61
CA LEU A 438 -9.77 16.07 0.09
C LEU A 438 -9.00 16.99 1.05
N GLY A 439 -7.67 16.92 1.05
CA GLY A 439 -6.79 17.68 1.93
C GLY A 439 -6.53 19.10 1.44
N ALA A 440 -5.77 19.86 2.23
CA ALA A 440 -5.43 21.25 1.90
C ALA A 440 -4.48 21.38 0.70
N ARG A 441 -3.69 20.34 0.40
CA ARG A 441 -2.73 20.29 -0.71
C ARG A 441 -2.68 18.89 -1.32
N PRO A 442 -3.73 18.46 -2.05
CA PRO A 442 -3.74 17.17 -2.74
C PRO A 442 -2.50 17.03 -3.62
N PHE A 443 -1.83 15.88 -3.55
CA PHE A 443 -0.62 15.66 -4.36
C PHE A 443 -0.92 15.67 -5.86
N ALA A 444 -0.23 16.53 -6.59
CA ALA A 444 -0.16 16.53 -8.05
C ALA A 444 1.23 16.05 -8.52
N ARG A 445 1.42 15.89 -9.84
CA ARG A 445 2.65 15.36 -10.47
C ARG A 445 3.94 15.95 -9.91
N GLU A 446 3.98 17.28 -9.70
CA GLU A 446 5.16 17.96 -9.17
C GLU A 446 5.56 17.42 -7.78
N GLN A 447 4.61 17.12 -6.90
CA GLN A 447 4.89 16.57 -5.58
C GLN A 447 5.41 15.13 -5.68
N TYR A 448 4.89 14.30 -6.60
CA TYR A 448 5.44 12.96 -6.85
C TYR A 448 6.87 13.00 -7.40
N ILE A 449 7.14 13.91 -8.35
CA ILE A 449 8.49 14.12 -8.89
C ILE A 449 9.44 14.59 -7.79
N GLN A 450 9.02 15.54 -6.95
CA GLN A 450 9.84 16.02 -5.86
C GLN A 450 10.11 14.92 -4.83
N LYS A 451 9.10 14.13 -4.47
CA LYS A 451 9.27 12.96 -3.60
C LYS A 451 10.28 11.97 -4.19
N PHE A 452 10.17 11.65 -5.47
CA PHE A 452 11.12 10.79 -6.16
C PHE A 452 12.55 11.32 -6.08
N ARG A 453 12.76 12.60 -6.42
CA ARG A 453 14.09 13.22 -6.39
C ARG A 453 14.70 13.21 -4.98
N THR A 454 13.91 13.53 -3.97
CA THR A 454 14.35 13.49 -2.56
C THR A 454 14.75 12.06 -2.16
N LEU A 455 13.93 11.05 -2.49
CA LEU A 455 14.18 9.67 -2.12
C LEU A 455 15.28 8.98 -2.95
N ALA A 456 15.59 9.51 -4.14
CA ALA A 456 16.65 9.02 -5.01
C ALA A 456 18.00 9.72 -4.81
N GLU A 457 18.05 10.79 -3.99
CA GLU A 457 19.27 11.57 -3.75
C GLU A 457 20.41 10.71 -3.19
N GLY A 458 21.56 10.72 -3.86
CA GLY A 458 22.72 9.92 -3.47
C GLY A 458 22.59 8.40 -3.72
N ILE A 459 21.45 7.95 -4.27
CA ILE A 459 21.17 6.54 -4.58
C ILE A 459 21.20 6.31 -6.10
N VAL A 460 20.62 7.24 -6.86
CA VAL A 460 20.48 7.18 -8.32
C VAL A 460 21.07 8.46 -8.91
N SER A 461 21.85 8.34 -9.99
CA SER A 461 22.42 9.50 -10.67
C SER A 461 21.33 10.43 -11.21
N LYS A 462 21.62 11.72 -11.33
CA LYS A 462 20.64 12.69 -11.81
C LYS A 462 20.16 12.35 -13.24
N GLU A 463 21.07 11.88 -14.08
CA GLU A 463 20.79 11.47 -15.46
C GLU A 463 19.81 10.29 -15.50
N GLU A 464 19.98 9.30 -14.62
CA GLU A 464 19.11 8.14 -14.51
C GLU A 464 17.74 8.50 -13.90
N GLN A 465 17.72 9.41 -12.92
CA GLN A 465 16.47 9.97 -12.41
C GLN A 465 15.66 10.66 -13.51
N ASP A 466 16.30 11.51 -14.31
CA ASP A 466 15.66 12.24 -15.40
C ASP A 466 15.19 11.28 -16.52
N ARG A 467 15.97 10.22 -16.82
CA ARG A 467 15.58 9.16 -17.78
C ARG A 467 14.33 8.42 -17.33
N PHE A 468 14.29 7.96 -16.07
CA PHE A 468 13.14 7.25 -15.52
C PHE A 468 11.89 8.13 -15.52
N LEU A 469 11.99 9.37 -15.05
CA LEU A 469 10.86 10.29 -15.03
C LEU A 469 10.33 10.53 -16.45
N ALA A 470 11.20 10.79 -17.42
CA ALA A 470 10.80 10.96 -18.81
C ALA A 470 10.06 9.73 -19.38
N ALA A 471 10.47 8.51 -19.00
CA ALA A 471 9.81 7.27 -19.40
C ALA A 471 8.45 7.08 -18.71
N ALA A 472 8.36 7.37 -17.41
CA ALA A 472 7.11 7.28 -16.64
C ALA A 472 6.06 8.27 -17.16
N GLU A 473 6.46 9.52 -17.44
CA GLU A 473 5.55 10.57 -17.93
C GLU A 473 4.97 10.28 -19.31
N ARG A 474 5.67 9.47 -20.13
CA ARG A 474 5.21 9.01 -21.44
C ARG A 474 4.76 7.54 -21.44
N VAL A 475 4.42 6.97 -20.28
CA VAL A 475 4.14 5.52 -20.18
C VAL A 475 3.10 5.06 -21.20
N ALA A 476 2.04 5.83 -21.45
CA ALA A 476 1.01 5.51 -22.45
C ALA A 476 1.53 5.42 -23.90
N GLU A 477 2.70 6.01 -24.18
CA GLU A 477 3.34 5.99 -25.49
C GLU A 477 4.35 4.84 -25.65
N LEU A 478 4.75 4.19 -24.55
CA LEU A 478 5.74 3.11 -24.58
C LEU A 478 5.19 1.91 -25.37
N GLN A 479 5.95 1.51 -26.38
CA GLN A 479 5.66 0.39 -27.25
C GLN A 479 5.98 -0.95 -26.57
N PRO A 480 5.48 -2.08 -27.10
CA PRO A 480 5.96 -3.42 -26.75
C PRO A 480 7.49 -3.50 -26.65
N GLY A 481 8.00 -3.94 -25.51
CA GLY A 481 9.44 -4.06 -25.24
C GLY A 481 10.12 -2.79 -24.70
N GLU A 482 9.39 -1.66 -24.59
CA GLU A 482 9.94 -0.41 -24.06
C GLU A 482 9.73 -0.24 -22.55
N LEU A 483 8.95 -1.12 -21.91
CA LEU A 483 8.62 -1.07 -20.47
C LEU A 483 9.82 -1.29 -19.54
N ASP A 484 10.95 -1.77 -20.04
CA ASP A 484 12.20 -1.84 -19.26
C ASP A 484 12.71 -0.44 -18.87
N GLN A 485 12.29 0.60 -19.59
CA GLN A 485 12.59 1.99 -19.24
C GLN A 485 11.96 2.42 -17.90
N LEU A 486 10.98 1.67 -17.39
CA LEU A 486 10.41 1.88 -16.05
C LEU A 486 11.24 1.22 -14.94
N ASN A 487 12.34 0.52 -15.27
CA ASN A 487 13.33 0.15 -14.27
C ASN A 487 14.18 1.37 -13.87
N ILE A 488 14.85 1.28 -12.73
CA ILE A 488 15.82 2.28 -12.27
C ILE A 488 17.11 1.57 -11.87
N LEU A 489 18.24 2.05 -12.36
CA LEU A 489 19.56 1.57 -11.95
C LEU A 489 20.08 2.39 -10.76
N ALA A 490 20.62 1.71 -9.75
CA ALA A 490 21.31 2.39 -8.67
C ALA A 490 22.68 2.87 -9.17
N ASP A 491 23.19 3.97 -8.60
CA ASP A 491 24.57 4.38 -8.81
C ASP A 491 25.50 3.25 -8.33
N PRO A 492 26.50 2.80 -9.13
CA PRO A 492 27.44 1.77 -8.71
C PRO A 492 28.22 2.10 -7.42
N ALA A 493 28.35 3.38 -7.05
CA ALA A 493 28.90 3.81 -5.77
C ALA A 493 27.94 3.54 -4.60
N PHE A 494 26.64 3.52 -4.87
CA PHE A 494 25.60 3.17 -3.91
C PHE A 494 25.24 1.68 -3.92
N LEU A 495 25.32 0.95 -5.03
CA LEU A 495 25.07 -0.50 -5.06
C LEU A 495 26.05 -1.16 -6.02
N SER A 496 27.14 -1.68 -5.46
CA SER A 496 28.23 -2.27 -6.26
C SER A 496 28.00 -3.76 -6.51
N GLU A 497 28.68 -4.31 -7.52
CA GLU A 497 28.75 -5.77 -7.75
C GLU A 497 29.27 -6.54 -6.52
N ALA A 498 30.15 -5.92 -5.72
CA ALA A 498 30.62 -6.50 -4.47
C ALA A 498 29.50 -6.59 -3.42
N ASP A 499 28.61 -5.58 -3.35
CA ASP A 499 27.44 -5.61 -2.47
C ASP A 499 26.47 -6.72 -2.88
N LEU A 500 26.24 -6.90 -4.19
CA LEU A 500 25.41 -7.97 -4.72
C LEU A 500 26.00 -9.35 -4.41
N ALA A 501 27.32 -9.52 -4.60
CA ALA A 501 28.01 -10.77 -4.29
C ALA A 501 28.06 -11.08 -2.78
N ALA A 502 28.00 -10.04 -1.93
CA ALA A 502 27.98 -10.17 -0.47
C ALA A 502 26.58 -10.41 0.11
N ALA A 503 25.53 -10.38 -0.72
CA ALA A 503 24.16 -10.63 -0.27
C ALA A 503 24.02 -12.02 0.41
N PRO A 504 23.11 -12.15 1.40
CA PRO A 504 22.89 -13.43 2.08
C PRO A 504 22.55 -14.55 1.10
N LYS A 505 23.19 -15.71 1.25
CA LYS A 505 22.95 -16.88 0.40
C LYS A 505 21.81 -17.72 0.94
N GLY A 506 20.89 -18.08 0.05
CA GLY A 506 19.78 -18.99 0.33
C GLY A 506 20.05 -20.42 -0.12
N LEU A 507 18.99 -21.15 -0.45
CA LEU A 507 19.06 -22.53 -0.96
C LEU A 507 19.54 -22.61 -2.42
N PHE A 508 19.31 -21.56 -3.22
CA PHE A 508 19.55 -21.52 -4.67
C PHE A 508 20.78 -20.71 -5.04
#